data_AF-A0A9N9R624-F1
#
_entry.id   AF-A0A9N9R624-F1
#
_cell.length_a   1.000
_cell.length_b   1.000
_cell.length_c   1.000
_cell.angle_alpha   90.00
_cell.angle_beta   90.00
_cell.angle_gamma   90.00
#
_symmetry.space_group_name_H-M   'P 1'
#
loop_
_entity.id
_entity.type
_entity.pdbx_description
1 polymer ?
#
loop_
_entity_poly.entity_id
_entity_poly.type
_entity_poly.pdbx_seq_one_letter_code
_entity_poly.pdbx_strand_id
1 'polypeptide(L)'
;MFGPNVPKPGGVKKGWMRQFVVVCDFKLFLYDISQDSQVLDMRDPEFSVTSVKESDVIHASKRDIPCIFRISTSQLEGGKRSHTLMLAESESEKTKWVVALSELHRILKRNNLPDKCVYSACVVVEGGGSACSALRGAMCACVVEGARVVVGGDAGLALLDLERGELTPRRHHAPVARLLYVLSEQLLVVIAGRGRHVRLVPIRALECSEVECVKLAESKGAVDIAAGELHASAYGFAVVCKRQVTICTIHGTKINIALKKITDIDGGKVCSGRNLTIATGSSVIPRLTLSSRHLQMHFFHL
;
A
#
# COMPACT_ATOMS: atom_id res chain seq x y z
N MET A 1 -26.94 28.05 10.62
CA MET A 1 -27.01 26.83 11.44
C MET A 1 -25.59 26.46 11.82
N PHE A 2 -25.25 26.53 13.10
CA PHE A 2 -23.93 26.16 13.58
C PHE A 2 -23.95 24.68 13.96
N GLY A 3 -22.88 23.95 13.63
CA GLY A 3 -22.77 22.52 13.93
C GLY A 3 -22.44 22.28 15.42
N PRO A 4 -22.65 21.05 15.92
CA PRO A 4 -22.23 20.64 17.26
C PRO A 4 -20.71 20.80 17.46
N ASN A 5 -20.31 20.98 18.72
CA ASN A 5 -18.91 21.07 19.13
C ASN A 5 -18.32 19.68 19.37
N VAL A 6 -17.01 19.54 19.17
CA VAL A 6 -16.23 18.34 19.52
C VAL A 6 -15.24 18.63 20.65
N PRO A 7 -14.79 17.61 21.41
CA PRO A 7 -13.72 17.81 22.40
C PRO A 7 -12.44 18.32 21.74
N LYS A 8 -11.74 19.26 22.41
CA LYS A 8 -10.40 19.67 22.00
C LYS A 8 -9.39 18.52 22.09
N PRO A 9 -8.23 18.61 21.40
CA PRO A 9 -7.12 17.67 21.62
C PRO A 9 -6.78 17.57 23.12
N GLY A 10 -6.77 16.34 23.64
CA GLY A 10 -6.68 16.08 25.09
C GLY A 10 -8.03 15.87 25.79
N GLY A 11 -9.13 15.80 25.04
CA GLY A 11 -10.44 15.35 25.50
C GLY A 11 -11.28 16.44 26.16
N VAL A 12 -12.44 16.06 26.70
CA VAL A 12 -13.44 16.98 27.28
C VAL A 12 -12.85 17.86 28.38
N LYS A 13 -11.85 17.38 29.13
CA LYS A 13 -11.13 18.16 30.15
C LYS A 13 -10.47 19.43 29.60
N LYS A 14 -10.08 19.44 28.32
CA LYS A 14 -9.51 20.61 27.65
C LYS A 14 -10.58 21.56 27.08
N GLY A 15 -11.85 21.19 27.21
CA GLY A 15 -13.00 21.94 26.74
C GLY A 15 -13.46 21.51 25.34
N TRP A 16 -14.45 22.23 24.85
CA TRP A 16 -15.10 21.99 23.56
C TRP A 16 -14.59 22.98 22.51
N MET A 17 -14.53 22.54 21.26
CA MET A 17 -14.25 23.38 20.11
C MET A 17 -15.33 23.23 19.07
N ARG A 18 -15.58 24.34 18.36
CA ARG A 18 -16.61 24.39 17.34
C ARG A 18 -16.13 23.71 16.07
N GLN A 19 -17.00 22.90 15.49
CA GLN A 19 -16.75 22.23 14.23
C GLN A 19 -17.87 22.49 13.24
N PHE A 20 -17.52 22.62 11.96
CA PHE A 20 -18.53 22.65 10.91
C PHE A 20 -18.78 21.22 10.44
N VAL A 21 -20.02 20.76 10.65
CA VAL A 21 -20.45 19.42 10.27
C VAL A 21 -21.24 19.52 8.97
N VAL A 22 -20.77 18.86 7.93
CA VAL A 22 -21.50 18.69 6.67
C VAL A 22 -21.87 17.22 6.54
N VAL A 23 -23.15 16.95 6.30
CA VAL A 23 -23.64 15.59 6.03
C VAL A 23 -23.91 15.47 4.54
N CYS A 24 -23.21 14.58 3.86
CA CYS A 24 -23.38 14.31 2.43
C CYS A 24 -23.00 12.87 2.12
N ASP A 25 -23.73 12.20 1.22
CA ASP A 25 -23.44 10.81 0.80
C ASP A 25 -23.25 9.83 1.99
N PHE A 26 -24.10 9.96 3.01
CA PHE A 26 -24.03 9.17 4.25
C PHE A 26 -22.67 9.28 4.99
N LYS A 27 -21.97 10.40 4.81
CA LYS A 27 -20.73 10.74 5.51
C LYS A 27 -20.93 12.04 6.29
N LEU A 28 -20.32 12.11 7.47
CA LEU A 28 -20.18 13.33 8.24
C LEU A 28 -18.77 13.87 8.05
N PHE A 29 -18.66 15.04 7.44
CA PHE A 29 -17.42 15.78 7.30
C PHE A 29 -17.32 16.78 8.45
N LEU A 30 -16.30 16.60 9.27
CA LEU A 30 -16.00 17.37 10.47
C LEU A 30 -14.84 18.30 10.14
N TYR A 31 -15.16 19.54 9.77
CA TYR A 31 -14.17 20.55 9.38
C TYR A 31 -13.74 21.39 10.58
N ASP A 32 -12.43 21.39 10.84
CA ASP A 32 -11.76 22.39 11.67
C ASP A 32 -10.95 23.35 10.77
N ILE A 33 -10.85 24.61 11.18
CA ILE A 33 -10.03 25.64 10.52
C ILE A 33 -8.54 25.44 10.87
N SER A 34 -8.22 24.66 11.92
CA SER A 34 -6.85 24.51 12.45
C SER A 34 -6.25 23.09 12.46
N GLN A 35 -7.01 22.05 12.13
CA GLN A 35 -6.60 20.63 12.26
C GLN A 35 -7.07 19.78 11.07
N ASP A 36 -6.58 18.54 11.00
CA ASP A 36 -6.97 17.56 10.00
C ASP A 36 -8.49 17.33 10.01
N SER A 37 -9.10 17.41 8.83
CA SER A 37 -10.52 17.13 8.64
C SER A 37 -10.81 15.66 8.94
N GLN A 38 -11.82 15.39 9.77
CA GLN A 38 -12.27 14.02 10.06
C GLN A 38 -13.50 13.68 9.21
N VAL A 39 -13.57 12.44 8.73
CA VAL A 39 -14.74 11.91 8.02
C VAL A 39 -15.26 10.68 8.75
N LEU A 40 -16.54 10.68 9.11
CA LEU A 40 -17.23 9.52 9.69
C LEU A 40 -18.20 8.97 8.65
N ASP A 41 -17.97 7.74 8.18
CA ASP A 41 -18.86 7.09 7.21
C ASP A 41 -19.96 6.29 7.94
N MET A 42 -21.23 6.53 7.60
CA MET A 42 -22.36 5.77 8.16
C MET A 42 -22.45 4.34 7.62
N ARG A 43 -21.69 4.01 6.57
CA ARG A 43 -21.54 2.65 6.05
C ARG A 43 -20.66 1.77 6.94
N ASP A 44 -19.93 2.38 7.87
CA ASP A 44 -19.13 1.65 8.85
C ASP A 44 -20.02 0.65 9.61
N PRO A 45 -19.61 -0.63 9.73
CA PRO A 45 -20.43 -1.68 10.34
C PRO A 45 -20.75 -1.40 11.82
N GLU A 46 -19.86 -0.69 12.51
CA GLU A 46 -20.00 -0.29 13.90
C GLU A 46 -20.60 1.13 14.04
N PHE A 47 -21.07 1.73 12.94
CA PHE A 47 -21.72 3.04 12.97
C PHE A 47 -22.93 3.03 13.90
N SER A 48 -22.94 3.91 14.88
CA SER A 48 -24.08 4.12 15.76
C SER A 48 -24.10 5.51 16.36
N VAL A 49 -25.30 6.03 16.63
CA VAL A 49 -25.51 7.33 17.25
C VAL A 49 -26.32 7.14 18.52
N THR A 50 -25.77 7.52 19.67
CA THR A 50 -26.41 7.29 20.98
C THR A 50 -26.30 8.51 21.88
N SER A 51 -27.26 8.68 22.78
CA SER A 51 -27.09 9.55 23.94
C SER A 51 -25.97 9.01 24.85
N VAL A 52 -25.39 9.89 25.68
CA VAL A 52 -24.36 9.51 26.66
C VAL A 52 -24.93 9.51 28.08
N LYS A 53 -24.36 8.70 28.96
CA LYS A 53 -24.58 8.74 30.40
C LYS A 53 -23.48 9.57 31.07
N GLU A 54 -23.71 9.99 32.32
CA GLU A 54 -22.68 10.68 33.12
C GLU A 54 -21.38 9.86 33.25
N SER A 55 -21.49 8.53 33.34
CA SER A 55 -20.36 7.61 33.34
C SER A 55 -19.52 7.64 32.06
N ASP A 56 -20.12 8.01 30.93
CA ASP A 56 -19.45 8.05 29.62
C ASP A 56 -18.67 9.36 29.43
N VAL A 57 -18.98 10.40 30.22
CA VAL A 57 -18.45 11.76 30.09
C VAL A 57 -18.08 12.38 31.45
N ILE A 58 -17.22 11.69 32.20
CA ILE A 58 -16.80 12.06 33.58
C ILE A 58 -16.17 13.46 33.76
N HIS A 59 -15.80 14.12 32.65
CA HIS A 59 -15.22 15.47 32.67
C HIS A 59 -16.17 16.55 32.13
N ALA A 60 -17.36 16.17 31.65
CA ALA A 60 -18.35 17.12 31.17
C ALA A 60 -19.08 17.78 32.35
N SER A 61 -19.51 19.03 32.16
CA SER A 61 -20.41 19.70 33.09
C SER A 61 -21.77 18.99 33.11
N LYS A 62 -22.38 18.83 34.29
CA LYS A 62 -23.73 18.22 34.44
C LYS A 62 -24.80 18.90 33.57
N ARG A 63 -24.64 20.20 33.31
CA ARG A 63 -25.53 20.95 32.42
C ARG A 63 -25.38 20.55 30.96
N ASP A 64 -24.18 20.18 30.53
CA ASP A 64 -23.88 19.87 29.14
C ASP A 64 -24.25 18.43 28.78
N ILE A 65 -24.21 17.50 29.74
CA ILE A 65 -24.53 16.07 29.55
C ILE A 65 -25.80 15.83 28.71
N PRO A 66 -26.97 16.44 28.98
CA PRO A 66 -28.18 16.22 28.17
C PRO A 66 -28.04 16.70 26.71
N CYS A 67 -27.10 17.61 26.43
CA CYS A 67 -26.80 18.14 25.10
C CYS A 67 -25.71 17.33 24.36
N ILE A 68 -25.12 16.30 24.99
CA ILE A 68 -24.07 15.48 24.39
C ILE A 68 -24.67 14.23 23.76
N PHE A 69 -24.17 13.88 22.58
CA PHE A 69 -24.36 12.58 21.96
C PHE A 69 -23.03 12.02 21.47
N ARG A 70 -23.02 10.72 21.19
CA ARG A 70 -21.84 9.97 20.76
C ARG A 70 -22.11 9.33 19.42
N ILE A 71 -21.14 9.45 18.52
CA ILE A 71 -21.07 8.68 17.29
C ILE A 71 -19.98 7.62 17.49
N SER A 72 -20.31 6.35 17.23
CA SER A 72 -19.34 5.26 17.23
C SER A 72 -19.04 4.84 15.80
N THR A 73 -17.79 4.49 15.50
CA THR A 73 -17.30 3.91 14.24
C THR A 73 -16.25 2.85 14.55
N SER A 74 -15.85 2.05 13.56
CA SER A 74 -14.72 1.12 13.71
C SER A 74 -13.41 1.89 13.87
N GLN A 75 -12.49 1.36 14.68
CA GLN A 75 -11.12 1.83 14.75
C GLN A 75 -10.25 0.90 13.91
N LEU A 76 -9.31 1.46 13.15
CA LEU A 76 -8.43 0.66 12.29
C LEU A 76 -7.66 -0.40 13.10
N GLU A 77 -7.20 -0.06 14.31
CA GLU A 77 -6.37 -0.91 15.17
C GLU A 77 -7.09 -2.06 15.91
N GLY A 78 -8.05 -2.74 15.28
CA GLY A 78 -8.55 -4.04 15.76
C GLY A 78 -9.17 -4.06 17.17
N GLY A 79 -10.51 -3.99 17.24
CA GLY A 79 -11.26 -4.45 18.42
C GLY A 79 -11.78 -3.39 19.40
N LYS A 80 -11.60 -2.09 19.14
CA LYS A 80 -12.32 -1.02 19.87
C LYS A 80 -13.10 -0.12 18.91
N ARG A 81 -14.29 0.31 19.36
CA ARG A 81 -15.04 1.37 18.68
C ARG A 81 -14.33 2.70 18.89
N SER A 82 -14.14 3.45 17.80
CA SER A 82 -13.81 4.87 17.89
C SER A 82 -15.07 5.64 18.29
N HIS A 83 -14.96 6.50 19.31
CA HIS A 83 -16.07 7.28 19.83
C HIS A 83 -15.81 8.77 19.66
N THR A 84 -16.64 9.42 18.84
CA THR A 84 -16.64 10.87 18.67
C THR A 84 -17.80 11.46 19.48
N LEU A 85 -17.47 12.29 20.48
CA LEU A 85 -18.46 13.03 21.28
C LEU A 85 -18.83 14.33 20.57
N MET A 86 -20.11 14.66 20.60
CA MET A 86 -20.69 15.83 19.94
C MET A 86 -21.57 16.57 20.95
N LEU A 87 -21.24 17.82 21.25
CA LEU A 87 -22.02 18.71 22.12
C LEU A 87 -22.87 19.65 21.27
N ALA A 88 -24.20 19.50 21.33
CA ALA A 88 -25.12 20.44 20.70
C ALA A 88 -25.35 21.69 21.57
N GLU A 89 -25.92 22.74 20.97
CA GLU A 89 -26.25 23.98 21.70
C GLU A 89 -27.34 23.77 22.77
N SER A 90 -28.21 22.77 22.57
CA SER A 90 -29.29 22.43 23.48
C SER A 90 -29.67 20.94 23.38
N GLU A 91 -30.44 20.45 24.34
CA GLU A 91 -30.97 19.08 24.31
C GLU A 91 -31.91 18.83 23.12
N SER A 92 -32.67 19.86 22.72
CA SER A 92 -33.54 19.77 21.54
C SER A 92 -32.74 19.69 20.24
N GLU A 93 -31.66 20.48 20.10
CA GLU A 93 -30.75 20.37 18.96
C GLU A 93 -30.05 19.01 18.93
N LYS A 94 -29.56 18.52 20.08
CA LYS A 94 -29.01 17.16 20.19
C LYS A 94 -30.03 16.11 19.74
N THR A 95 -31.30 16.26 20.11
CA THR A 95 -32.36 15.33 19.70
C THR A 95 -32.57 15.34 18.19
N LYS A 96 -32.58 16.52 17.55
CA LYS A 96 -32.66 16.65 16.08
C LYS A 96 -31.49 15.93 15.39
N TRP A 97 -30.27 16.11 15.90
CA TRP A 97 -29.08 15.43 15.36
C TRP A 97 -29.17 13.91 15.50
N VAL A 98 -29.50 13.41 16.69
CA VAL A 98 -29.61 11.96 16.93
C VAL A 98 -30.67 11.34 16.03
N VAL A 99 -31.85 11.96 15.92
CA VAL A 99 -32.93 11.47 15.05
C VAL A 99 -32.51 11.51 13.59
N ALA A 100 -31.98 12.63 13.09
CA ALA A 100 -31.59 12.77 11.68
C ALA A 100 -30.52 11.75 11.27
N LEU A 101 -29.46 11.59 12.06
CA LEU A 101 -28.38 10.65 11.76
C LEU A 101 -28.85 9.19 11.88
N SER A 102 -29.70 8.87 12.85
CA SER A 102 -30.27 7.53 13.01
C SER A 102 -31.19 7.16 11.84
N GLU A 103 -32.03 8.09 11.39
CA GLU A 103 -32.91 7.88 10.24
C GLU A 103 -32.11 7.73 8.93
N LEU A 104 -31.07 8.54 8.73
CA LEU A 104 -30.17 8.39 7.58
C LEU A 104 -29.50 7.00 7.57
N HIS A 105 -28.97 6.57 8.71
CA HIS A 105 -28.37 5.23 8.84
C HIS A 105 -29.41 4.11 8.62
N ARG A 106 -30.65 4.29 9.09
CA ARG A 106 -31.77 3.35 8.84
C ARG A 106 -32.11 3.26 7.35
N ILE A 107 -32.18 4.41 6.66
CA ILE A 107 -32.44 4.48 5.22
C ILE A 107 -31.34 3.77 4.43
N LEU A 108 -30.07 4.01 4.79
CA LEU A 108 -28.91 3.36 4.19
C LEU A 108 -29.04 1.83 4.24
N LYS A 109 -29.33 1.29 5.44
CA LYS A 109 -29.51 -0.16 5.65
C LYS A 109 -30.73 -0.73 4.93
N ARG A 110 -31.86 -0.01 4.95
CA ARG A 110 -33.10 -0.46 4.31
C ARG A 110 -32.99 -0.54 2.78
N ASN A 111 -32.30 0.43 2.17
CA ASN A 111 -32.19 0.51 0.72
C ASN A 111 -31.02 -0.30 0.15
N ASN A 112 -30.22 -0.95 1.01
CA ASN A 112 -29.03 -1.72 0.63
C ASN A 112 -28.17 -0.97 -0.39
N LEU A 113 -27.94 0.33 -0.15
CA LEU A 113 -27.18 1.15 -1.08
C LEU A 113 -25.77 0.60 -1.17
N PRO A 114 -25.22 0.45 -2.39
CA PRO A 114 -23.91 -0.14 -2.58
C PRO A 114 -22.87 0.69 -1.83
N ASP A 115 -21.95 -0.01 -1.18
CA ASP A 115 -20.76 0.63 -0.66
C ASP A 115 -19.96 1.18 -1.85
N LYS A 116 -19.65 2.47 -1.80
CA LYS A 116 -18.84 3.16 -2.81
C LYS A 116 -17.39 3.31 -2.36
N CYS A 117 -17.02 2.71 -1.22
CA CYS A 117 -15.64 2.67 -0.78
C CYS A 117 -14.80 1.89 -1.79
N VAL A 118 -13.97 2.62 -2.53
CA VAL A 118 -13.01 2.04 -3.49
C VAL A 118 -11.80 1.45 -2.74
N TYR A 119 -11.56 1.90 -1.51
CA TYR A 119 -10.44 1.48 -0.68
C TYR A 119 -10.96 0.91 0.64
N SER A 120 -10.38 -0.21 1.05
CA SER A 120 -10.52 -0.77 2.39
C SER A 120 -9.17 -0.75 3.07
N ALA A 121 -9.15 -0.40 4.35
CA ALA A 121 -7.95 -0.41 5.16
C ALA A 121 -8.02 -1.62 6.10
N CYS A 122 -6.98 -2.44 6.08
CA CYS A 122 -6.84 -3.62 6.93
C CYS A 122 -5.56 -3.48 7.75
N VAL A 123 -5.62 -3.88 9.02
CA VAL A 123 -4.40 -4.03 9.82
C VAL A 123 -3.83 -5.40 9.54
N VAL A 124 -2.68 -5.38 8.90
CA VAL A 124 -2.04 -6.60 8.41
C VAL A 124 -1.09 -7.21 9.45
N VAL A 125 -0.50 -6.37 10.30
CA VAL A 125 0.36 -6.83 11.40
C VAL A 125 0.16 -5.92 12.60
N GLU A 126 -0.15 -6.51 13.75
CA GLU A 126 -0.24 -5.83 15.04
C GLU A 126 0.99 -6.12 15.91
N GLY A 127 1.49 -5.09 16.60
CA GLY A 127 2.53 -5.23 17.63
C GLY A 127 3.96 -5.48 17.13
N GLY A 128 4.83 -5.92 18.06
CA GLY A 128 6.29 -6.08 17.86
C GLY A 128 6.75 -7.48 17.41
N GLY A 129 5.87 -8.28 16.79
CA GLY A 129 6.17 -9.65 16.39
C GLY A 129 7.15 -9.79 15.21
N SER A 130 7.56 -11.03 14.89
CA SER A 130 8.51 -11.29 13.79
C SER A 130 8.00 -10.85 12.41
N ALA A 131 6.68 -10.76 12.21
CA ALA A 131 6.11 -10.24 10.97
C ALA A 131 6.31 -8.72 10.86
N CYS A 132 6.17 -8.00 11.97
CA CYS A 132 6.35 -6.55 12.03
C CYS A 132 7.81 -6.17 11.78
N SER A 133 8.76 -6.93 12.35
CA SER A 133 10.18 -6.71 12.09
C SER A 133 10.58 -6.99 10.65
N ALA A 134 10.00 -8.02 10.02
CA ALA A 134 10.21 -8.32 8.61
C ALA A 134 9.70 -7.20 7.68
N LEU A 135 8.51 -6.64 7.97
CA LEU A 135 7.96 -5.52 7.22
C LEU A 135 8.71 -4.20 7.47
N ARG A 136 9.19 -3.95 8.70
CA ARG A 136 10.00 -2.76 9.01
C ARG A 136 11.29 -2.70 8.21
N GLY A 137 11.87 -3.86 7.90
CA GLY A 137 13.06 -4.00 7.06
C GLY A 137 12.76 -4.20 5.57
N ALA A 138 11.52 -4.01 5.11
CA ALA A 138 11.17 -4.16 3.71
C ALA A 138 11.77 -3.02 2.86
N MET A 139 12.46 -3.40 1.78
CA MET A 139 13.14 -2.49 0.86
C MET A 139 12.46 -2.43 -0.51
N CYS A 140 11.66 -3.44 -0.84
CA CYS A 140 10.94 -3.54 -2.10
C CYS A 140 9.67 -4.38 -1.93
N ALA A 141 8.67 -4.15 -2.78
CA ALA A 141 7.43 -4.90 -2.77
C ALA A 141 6.78 -4.91 -4.16
N CYS A 142 5.94 -5.92 -4.43
CA CYS A 142 5.09 -5.98 -5.62
C CYS A 142 3.79 -6.71 -5.32
N VAL A 143 2.74 -6.35 -6.03
CA VAL A 143 1.46 -7.07 -6.02
C VAL A 143 1.60 -8.23 -7.01
N VAL A 144 1.29 -9.46 -6.58
CA VAL A 144 1.38 -10.65 -7.44
C VAL A 144 0.02 -11.10 -7.96
N GLU A 145 -1.00 -11.17 -7.09
CA GLU A 145 -2.34 -11.59 -7.45
C GLU A 145 -3.35 -11.08 -6.42
N GLY A 146 -4.42 -10.42 -6.86
CA GLY A 146 -5.49 -9.92 -6.00
C GLY A 146 -4.95 -9.11 -4.81
N ALA A 147 -5.27 -9.58 -3.61
CA ALA A 147 -4.87 -8.98 -2.33
C ALA A 147 -3.53 -9.52 -1.78
N ARG A 148 -2.68 -10.12 -2.61
CA ARG A 148 -1.40 -10.70 -2.20
C ARG A 148 -0.22 -9.84 -2.66
N VAL A 149 0.64 -9.51 -1.70
CA VAL A 149 1.83 -8.67 -1.89
C VAL A 149 3.07 -9.44 -1.50
N VAL A 150 4.08 -9.44 -2.35
CA VAL A 150 5.40 -9.95 -1.97
C VAL A 150 6.25 -8.80 -1.52
N VAL A 151 6.82 -8.91 -0.33
CA VAL A 151 7.78 -7.95 0.23
C VAL A 151 9.17 -8.57 0.23
N GLY A 152 10.19 -7.75 -0.03
CA GLY A 152 11.58 -8.15 -0.01
C GLY A 152 12.41 -7.17 0.82
N GLY A 153 13.30 -7.70 1.65
CA GLY A 153 14.19 -6.91 2.48
C GLY A 153 15.31 -7.74 3.10
N ASP A 154 15.84 -7.28 4.23
CA ASP A 154 16.98 -7.93 4.90
C ASP A 154 16.66 -9.37 5.33
N ALA A 155 15.41 -9.62 5.73
CA ALA A 155 14.94 -10.94 6.15
C ALA A 155 14.69 -11.93 4.99
N GLY A 156 14.80 -11.48 3.74
CA GLY A 156 14.46 -12.27 2.54
C GLY A 156 13.15 -11.81 1.91
N LEU A 157 12.48 -12.73 1.21
CA LEU A 157 11.13 -12.51 0.71
C LEU A 157 10.11 -12.84 1.81
N ALA A 158 8.93 -12.24 1.77
CA ALA A 158 7.75 -12.72 2.49
C ALA A 158 6.50 -12.47 1.64
N LEU A 159 5.56 -13.42 1.67
CA LEU A 159 4.26 -13.29 1.04
C LEU A 159 3.29 -12.72 2.08
N LEU A 160 2.63 -11.64 1.73
CA LEU A 160 1.63 -10.95 2.53
C LEU A 160 0.26 -11.15 1.92
N ASP A 161 -0.61 -11.85 2.62
CA ASP A 161 -2.01 -12.05 2.24
C ASP A 161 -2.85 -11.01 3.00
N LEU A 162 -3.32 -9.98 2.30
CA LEU A 162 -4.08 -8.87 2.89
C LEU A 162 -5.49 -9.28 3.31
N GLU A 163 -6.06 -10.33 2.70
CA GLU A 163 -7.38 -10.85 3.08
C GLU A 163 -7.30 -11.64 4.39
N ARG A 164 -6.22 -12.41 4.55
CA ARG A 164 -6.00 -13.23 5.74
C ARG A 164 -5.24 -12.51 6.86
N GLY A 165 -4.66 -11.35 6.57
CA GLY A 165 -3.78 -10.64 7.50
C GLY A 165 -2.55 -11.47 7.88
N GLU A 166 -2.07 -12.32 6.99
CA GLU A 166 -0.99 -13.27 7.26
C GLU A 166 0.28 -12.90 6.49
N LEU A 167 1.43 -12.95 7.17
CA LEU A 167 2.75 -12.79 6.56
C LEU A 167 3.53 -14.10 6.65
N THR A 168 3.80 -14.72 5.51
CA THR A 168 4.56 -15.97 5.39
C THR A 168 6.01 -15.69 4.93
N PRO A 169 7.03 -15.81 5.80
CA PRO A 169 8.42 -15.51 5.44
C PRO A 169 9.07 -16.60 4.57
N ARG A 170 9.87 -16.16 3.59
CA ARG A 170 10.67 -16.98 2.65
C ARG A 170 12.13 -16.54 2.66
N ARG A 171 12.87 -17.04 3.65
CA ARG A 171 14.23 -16.59 4.01
C ARG A 171 15.35 -17.09 3.08
N HIS A 172 15.06 -18.04 2.19
CA HIS A 172 16.06 -18.63 1.27
C HIS A 172 16.75 -17.61 0.35
N HIS A 173 16.16 -16.42 0.18
CA HIS A 173 16.68 -15.36 -0.69
C HIS A 173 17.23 -14.16 0.08
N ALA A 174 17.44 -14.27 1.39
CA ALA A 174 17.91 -13.16 2.22
C ALA A 174 19.38 -12.74 1.94
N PRO A 175 19.70 -11.43 1.93
CA PRO A 175 18.77 -10.28 1.84
C PRO A 175 18.28 -10.05 0.40
N VAL A 176 17.11 -9.44 0.23
CA VAL A 176 16.55 -9.05 -1.08
C VAL A 176 16.62 -7.53 -1.24
N ALA A 177 17.36 -7.07 -2.24
CA ALA A 177 17.60 -5.65 -2.49
C ALA A 177 16.63 -5.01 -3.49
N ARG A 178 16.15 -5.80 -4.45
CA ARG A 178 15.20 -5.39 -5.50
C ARG A 178 14.37 -6.61 -5.90
N LEU A 179 13.13 -6.37 -6.29
CA LEU A 179 12.26 -7.38 -6.89
C LEU A 179 11.44 -6.75 -8.01
N LEU A 180 11.09 -7.56 -8.99
CA LEU A 180 10.14 -7.26 -10.06
C LEU A 180 9.27 -8.47 -10.30
N TYR A 181 8.02 -8.24 -10.65
CA TYR A 181 7.09 -9.29 -11.03
C TYR A 181 6.81 -9.26 -12.54
N VAL A 182 7.10 -10.37 -13.22
CA VAL A 182 6.79 -10.58 -14.64
C VAL A 182 5.52 -11.42 -14.71
N LEU A 183 4.39 -10.73 -14.84
CA LEU A 183 3.04 -11.33 -14.80
C LEU A 183 2.84 -12.41 -15.86
N SER A 184 3.26 -12.14 -17.10
CA SER A 184 3.12 -13.06 -18.24
C SER A 184 3.81 -14.41 -18.02
N GLU A 185 4.87 -14.43 -17.21
CA GLU A 185 5.68 -15.62 -16.94
C GLU A 185 5.46 -16.16 -15.52
N GLN A 186 4.57 -15.55 -14.74
CA GLN A 186 4.34 -15.85 -13.32
C GLN A 186 5.64 -15.97 -12.49
N LEU A 187 6.57 -15.03 -12.73
CA LEU A 187 7.95 -15.12 -12.24
C LEU A 187 8.38 -13.84 -11.53
N LEU A 188 9.01 -14.00 -10.36
CA LEU A 188 9.73 -12.91 -9.71
C LEU A 188 11.19 -12.90 -10.16
N VAL A 189 11.69 -11.71 -10.52
CA VAL A 189 13.10 -11.44 -10.76
C VAL A 189 13.62 -10.66 -9.57
N VAL A 190 14.53 -11.24 -8.78
CA VAL A 190 15.01 -10.64 -7.53
C VAL A 190 16.52 -10.49 -7.51
N ILE A 191 17.02 -9.39 -6.96
CA ILE A 191 18.43 -9.24 -6.58
C ILE A 191 18.57 -9.69 -5.13
N ALA A 192 19.24 -10.82 -4.91
CA ALA A 192 19.25 -11.52 -3.64
C ALA A 192 20.65 -11.97 -3.18
N GLY A 193 20.80 -12.09 -1.85
CA GLY A 193 21.99 -12.57 -1.18
C GLY A 193 23.13 -11.54 -1.09
N ARG A 194 24.14 -11.83 -0.26
CA ARG A 194 25.33 -10.98 -0.07
C ARG A 194 26.08 -10.70 -1.38
N GLY A 195 26.11 -11.66 -2.29
CA GLY A 195 26.72 -11.52 -3.62
C GLY A 195 25.90 -10.70 -4.61
N ARG A 196 24.69 -10.26 -4.24
CA ARG A 196 23.73 -9.55 -5.10
C ARG A 196 23.59 -10.23 -6.46
N HIS A 197 23.16 -11.49 -6.45
CA HIS A 197 22.87 -12.22 -7.67
C HIS A 197 21.39 -12.05 -8.04
N VAL A 198 21.12 -12.01 -9.33
CA VAL A 198 19.76 -12.19 -9.83
C VAL A 198 19.33 -13.64 -9.65
N ARG A 199 18.14 -13.80 -9.07
CA ARG A 199 17.44 -15.08 -8.94
C ARG A 199 16.06 -14.95 -9.56
N LEU A 200 15.63 -16.06 -10.15
CA LEU A 200 14.32 -16.22 -10.76
C LEU A 200 13.52 -17.15 -9.85
N VAL A 201 12.46 -16.60 -9.28
CA VAL A 201 11.64 -17.24 -8.25
C VAL A 201 10.23 -17.40 -8.83
N PRO A 202 9.83 -18.60 -9.26
CA PRO A 202 8.45 -18.85 -9.70
C PRO A 202 7.47 -18.47 -8.59
N ILE A 203 6.29 -17.93 -8.91
CA ILE A 203 5.30 -17.60 -7.87
C ILE A 203 5.01 -18.80 -6.98
N ARG A 204 4.95 -20.01 -7.56
CA ARG A 204 4.69 -21.25 -6.81
C ARG A 204 5.72 -21.52 -5.72
N ALA A 205 6.95 -21.00 -5.84
CA ALA A 205 7.98 -21.11 -4.81
C ALA A 205 7.69 -20.26 -3.56
N LEU A 206 6.76 -19.30 -3.65
CA LEU A 206 6.29 -18.54 -2.51
C LEU A 206 5.33 -19.32 -1.61
N GLU A 207 4.77 -20.42 -2.11
CA GLU A 207 3.83 -21.29 -1.39
C GLU A 207 4.48 -22.65 -1.10
N CYS A 208 5.23 -23.21 -2.05
CA CYS A 208 5.87 -24.52 -1.95
C CYS A 208 7.40 -24.40 -1.91
N SER A 209 8.03 -24.86 -0.83
CA SER A 209 9.49 -24.80 -0.63
C SER A 209 10.28 -25.77 -1.52
N GLU A 210 9.63 -26.75 -2.14
CA GLU A 210 10.27 -27.72 -3.04
C GLU A 210 10.55 -27.14 -4.43
N VAL A 211 9.90 -26.02 -4.79
CA VAL A 211 10.09 -25.39 -6.10
C VAL A 211 11.45 -24.69 -6.15
N GLU A 212 12.33 -25.19 -7.00
CA GLU A 212 13.66 -24.62 -7.15
C GLU A 212 13.65 -23.25 -7.84
N CYS A 213 14.55 -22.38 -7.36
CA CYS A 213 14.77 -21.05 -7.93
C CYS A 213 16.06 -21.04 -8.75
N VAL A 214 16.03 -20.40 -9.91
CA VAL A 214 17.20 -20.33 -10.79
C VAL A 214 18.10 -19.16 -10.39
N LYS A 215 19.39 -19.42 -10.16
CA LYS A 215 20.39 -18.37 -9.90
C LYS A 215 21.17 -18.07 -11.17
N LEU A 216 21.23 -16.80 -11.55
CA LEU A 216 22.09 -16.35 -12.66
C LEU A 216 23.51 -16.11 -12.15
N ALA A 217 24.44 -17.01 -12.43
CA ALA A 217 25.78 -16.98 -11.86
C ALA A 217 26.57 -15.73 -12.29
N GLU A 218 26.46 -15.37 -13.57
CA GLU A 218 27.06 -14.19 -14.21
C GLU A 218 26.55 -12.84 -13.67
N SER A 219 25.43 -12.81 -12.95
CA SER A 219 24.83 -11.58 -12.42
C SER A 219 25.43 -11.09 -11.08
N LYS A 220 26.60 -11.60 -10.68
CA LYS A 220 27.24 -11.24 -9.40
C LYS A 220 27.46 -9.72 -9.30
N GLY A 221 27.01 -9.12 -8.21
CA GLY A 221 27.11 -7.66 -8.00
C GLY A 221 26.08 -6.87 -8.80
N ALA A 222 24.90 -7.44 -9.05
CA ALA A 222 23.78 -6.74 -9.66
C ALA A 222 23.38 -5.51 -8.81
N VAL A 223 23.26 -4.38 -9.49
CA VAL A 223 22.93 -3.08 -8.93
C VAL A 223 21.43 -2.84 -9.06
N ASP A 224 20.89 -3.03 -10.27
CA ASP A 224 19.49 -2.79 -10.59
C ASP A 224 18.96 -3.77 -11.63
N ILE A 225 17.63 -3.90 -11.71
CA ILE A 225 16.91 -4.73 -12.68
C ILE A 225 15.74 -3.95 -13.27
N ALA A 226 15.41 -4.25 -14.53
CA ALA A 226 14.19 -3.76 -15.20
C ALA A 226 13.63 -4.88 -16.07
N ALA A 227 12.31 -5.02 -16.16
CA ALA A 227 11.66 -6.06 -16.95
C ALA A 227 10.65 -5.44 -17.94
N GLY A 228 10.40 -6.15 -19.04
CA GLY A 228 9.35 -5.80 -19.99
C GLY A 228 9.35 -6.67 -21.24
N GLU A 229 8.48 -6.33 -22.20
CA GLU A 229 8.28 -7.10 -23.42
C GLU A 229 9.33 -6.76 -24.49
N LEU A 230 10.14 -7.74 -24.90
CA LEU A 230 11.26 -7.54 -25.83
C LEU A 230 10.80 -7.47 -27.30
N HIS A 231 9.99 -8.43 -27.75
CA HIS A 231 9.37 -8.47 -29.08
C HIS A 231 8.20 -9.44 -29.08
N ALA A 232 7.14 -9.17 -29.84
CA ALA A 232 5.99 -10.05 -30.14
C ALA A 232 5.85 -11.30 -29.23
N SER A 233 5.47 -11.08 -27.96
CA SER A 233 5.24 -12.13 -26.94
C SER A 233 6.46 -12.74 -26.22
N ALA A 234 7.67 -12.25 -26.44
CA ALA A 234 8.85 -12.59 -25.66
C ALA A 234 9.08 -11.56 -24.55
N TYR A 235 9.04 -11.99 -23.29
CA TYR A 235 9.35 -11.14 -22.14
C TYR A 235 10.82 -11.26 -21.76
N GLY A 236 11.35 -10.23 -21.11
CA GLY A 236 12.72 -10.25 -20.65
C GLY A 236 12.99 -9.24 -19.57
N PHE A 237 14.23 -9.25 -19.11
CA PHE A 237 14.72 -8.29 -18.13
C PHE A 237 16.17 -7.93 -18.39
N ALA A 238 16.53 -6.70 -18.06
CA ALA A 238 17.90 -6.25 -18.01
C ALA A 238 18.39 -6.24 -16.57
N VAL A 239 19.68 -6.53 -16.42
CA VAL A 239 20.40 -6.49 -15.16
C VAL A 239 21.58 -5.57 -15.33
N VAL A 240 21.72 -4.58 -14.46
CA VAL A 240 22.95 -3.77 -14.39
C VAL A 240 23.90 -4.42 -13.40
N CYS A 241 25.09 -4.81 -13.86
CA CYS A 241 26.18 -5.32 -13.05
C CYS A 241 27.42 -4.46 -13.28
N LYS A 242 27.84 -3.68 -12.28
CA LYS A 242 28.97 -2.74 -12.40
C LYS A 242 28.80 -1.75 -13.58
N ARG A 243 29.68 -1.79 -14.58
CA ARG A 243 29.64 -0.99 -15.82
C ARG A 243 29.05 -1.76 -17.01
N GLN A 244 28.40 -2.90 -16.77
CA GLN A 244 27.83 -3.75 -17.81
C GLN A 244 26.33 -3.90 -17.59
N VAL A 245 25.59 -3.95 -18.69
CA VAL A 245 24.18 -4.31 -18.68
C VAL A 245 24.05 -5.65 -19.39
N THR A 246 23.37 -6.61 -18.76
CA THR A 246 23.05 -7.92 -19.35
C THR A 246 21.55 -7.96 -19.66
N ILE A 247 21.17 -8.47 -20.83
CA ILE A 247 19.76 -8.66 -21.22
C ILE A 247 19.45 -10.16 -21.19
N CYS A 248 18.40 -10.52 -20.47
CA CYS A 248 17.91 -11.88 -20.36
C CYS A 248 16.54 -11.97 -21.03
N THR A 249 16.34 -13.01 -21.84
CA THR A 249 15.05 -13.31 -22.46
C THR A 249 14.42 -14.50 -21.75
N ILE A 250 13.13 -14.39 -21.43
CA ILE A 250 12.34 -15.44 -20.78
C ILE A 250 11.46 -16.06 -21.86
N HIS A 251 11.53 -17.39 -22.00
CA HIS A 251 10.67 -18.16 -22.88
C HIS A 251 10.08 -19.34 -22.08
N GLY A 252 8.95 -19.12 -21.40
CA GLY A 252 8.40 -20.08 -20.45
C GLY A 252 9.40 -20.40 -19.34
N THR A 253 9.68 -21.69 -19.10
CA THR A 253 10.67 -22.12 -18.08
C THR A 253 12.12 -22.05 -18.53
N LYS A 254 12.39 -21.76 -19.82
CA LYS A 254 13.75 -21.65 -20.35
C LYS A 254 14.18 -20.19 -20.38
N ILE A 255 15.30 -19.91 -19.71
CA ILE A 255 15.92 -18.58 -19.73
C ILE A 255 17.10 -18.61 -20.70
N ASN A 256 16.99 -17.85 -21.78
CA ASN A 256 18.09 -17.63 -22.71
C ASN A 256 18.79 -16.33 -22.32
N ILE A 257 20.04 -16.46 -21.88
CA ILE A 257 20.87 -15.35 -21.41
C ILE A 257 21.72 -14.86 -22.58
N ALA A 258 21.39 -13.69 -23.10
CA ALA A 258 22.21 -13.02 -24.10
C ALA A 258 23.08 -11.98 -23.42
N LEU A 259 24.33 -12.34 -23.12
CA LEU A 259 25.31 -11.39 -22.58
C LEU A 259 25.71 -10.36 -23.64
N LYS A 260 24.98 -9.24 -23.71
CA LYS A 260 25.39 -8.09 -24.52
C LYS A 260 26.18 -7.13 -23.64
N LYS A 261 27.50 -7.28 -23.59
CA LYS A 261 28.38 -6.29 -22.95
C LYS A 261 28.23 -4.96 -23.68
N ILE A 262 27.58 -4.00 -23.04
CA ILE A 262 27.65 -2.60 -23.47
C ILE A 262 28.98 -2.08 -22.92
N THR A 263 30.02 -2.12 -23.75
CA THR A 263 31.24 -1.35 -23.51
C THR A 263 30.96 0.12 -23.82
N ASP A 264 31.48 0.99 -22.96
CA ASP A 264 31.40 2.45 -22.95
C ASP A 264 30.12 3.09 -22.40
N ILE A 265 30.01 3.04 -21.07
CA ILE A 265 29.55 4.21 -20.29
C ILE A 265 30.81 4.96 -19.87
N ASP A 266 31.59 5.45 -20.86
CA ASP A 266 32.84 6.12 -20.57
C ASP A 266 32.61 7.62 -20.33
N GLY A 267 33.29 8.10 -19.29
CA GLY A 267 33.07 9.40 -18.69
C GLY A 267 33.28 10.56 -19.65
N GLY A 268 32.52 11.64 -19.44
CA GLY A 268 32.87 12.95 -19.96
C GLY A 268 32.53 13.19 -21.43
N LYS A 269 31.28 12.98 -21.83
CA LYS A 269 30.56 13.94 -22.68
C LYS A 269 29.07 13.64 -22.64
N VAL A 270 28.37 14.53 -21.96
CA VAL A 270 26.92 14.69 -22.02
C VAL A 270 26.57 15.01 -23.47
N CYS A 271 26.17 14.01 -24.25
CA CYS A 271 25.21 14.29 -25.30
C CYS A 271 23.89 14.53 -24.59
N SER A 272 23.36 15.74 -24.73
CA SER A 272 22.05 16.16 -24.23
C SER A 272 20.99 15.08 -24.52
N GLY A 273 20.67 14.25 -23.52
CA GLY A 273 19.70 13.15 -23.63
C GLY A 273 20.14 11.92 -22.85
N ARG A 274 19.59 11.73 -21.66
CA ARG A 274 19.89 10.65 -20.68
C ARG A 274 19.39 9.26 -21.10
N ASN A 275 19.52 8.87 -22.37
CA ASN A 275 18.89 7.67 -22.90
C ASN A 275 19.87 6.78 -23.67
N LEU A 276 20.01 5.52 -23.22
CA LEU A 276 20.78 4.50 -23.91
C LEU A 276 19.83 3.73 -24.85
N THR A 277 19.99 3.90 -26.17
CA THR A 277 19.20 3.17 -27.17
C THR A 277 19.95 1.90 -27.55
N ILE A 278 19.38 0.71 -27.29
CA ILE A 278 20.01 -0.57 -27.64
C ILE A 278 19.32 -1.14 -28.86
N ALA A 279 19.97 -1.02 -30.03
CA ALA A 279 19.51 -1.72 -31.22
C ALA A 279 19.62 -3.24 -31.00
N THR A 280 18.47 -3.90 -30.82
CA THR A 280 18.28 -5.32 -31.11
C THR A 280 17.88 -5.41 -32.58
N GLY A 281 18.24 -6.49 -33.29
CA GLY A 281 17.93 -6.65 -34.73
C GLY A 281 16.43 -6.84 -35.05
N SER A 282 15.55 -6.27 -34.23
CA SER A 282 14.10 -6.35 -34.22
C SER A 282 13.49 -4.97 -34.49
N SER A 283 12.26 -4.92 -35.02
CA SER A 283 11.50 -3.66 -35.23
C SER A 283 11.11 -2.94 -33.92
N VAL A 284 11.29 -3.60 -32.77
CA VAL A 284 11.17 -3.03 -31.42
C VAL A 284 12.56 -2.82 -30.87
N ILE A 285 12.88 -1.57 -30.49
CA ILE A 285 14.17 -1.21 -29.90
C ILE A 285 13.96 -0.94 -28.40
N PRO A 286 14.49 -1.81 -27.50
CA PRO A 286 14.51 -1.51 -26.08
C PRO A 286 15.47 -0.33 -25.83
N ARG A 287 14.92 0.74 -25.27
CA ARG A 287 15.67 1.90 -24.78
C ARG A 287 15.81 1.78 -23.27
N LEU A 288 17.04 1.61 -22.80
CA LEU A 288 17.34 1.65 -21.39
C LEU A 288 17.65 3.08 -20.98
N THR A 289 16.85 3.62 -20.08
CA THR A 289 17.13 4.90 -19.43
C THR A 289 17.73 4.60 -18.08
N LEU A 290 19.03 4.86 -17.92
CA LEU A 290 19.69 4.80 -16.62
C LEU A 290 19.68 6.21 -16.01
N SER A 291 18.81 6.42 -15.03
CA SER A 291 18.84 7.59 -14.17
C SER A 291 19.86 7.39 -13.05
N SER A 292 20.29 8.46 -12.38
CA SER A 292 21.20 8.39 -11.22
C SER A 292 20.69 7.53 -10.07
N ARG A 293 19.41 7.11 -10.10
CA ARG A 293 18.78 6.28 -9.06
C ARG A 293 18.11 4.99 -9.55
N HIS A 294 17.78 4.87 -10.85
CA HIS A 294 16.97 3.76 -11.37
C HIS A 294 17.30 3.40 -12.82
N LEU A 295 17.28 2.09 -13.13
CA LEU A 295 17.18 1.57 -14.49
C LEU A 295 15.70 1.49 -14.90
N GLN A 296 15.37 2.11 -16.03
CA GLN A 296 14.07 1.94 -16.69
C GLN A 296 14.27 1.35 -18.07
N MET A 297 13.37 0.46 -18.48
CA MET A 297 13.32 -0.11 -19.82
C MET A 297 12.07 0.40 -20.51
N HIS A 298 12.26 1.18 -21.56
CA HIS A 298 11.22 1.73 -22.42
C HIS A 298 11.29 1.02 -23.77
N PHE A 299 10.15 0.67 -24.36
CA PHE A 299 10.10 0.05 -25.67
C PHE A 299 9.52 1.04 -26.67
N PHE A 300 10.24 1.26 -27.77
CA PHE A 300 9.77 2.08 -28.88
C PHE A 300 9.56 1.17 -30.08
N HIS A 301 8.38 1.26 -30.70
CA HIS A 301 8.13 0.76 -32.04
C HIS A 301 8.67 1.77 -33.05
N LEU A 302 9.46 1.30 -34.01
CA LEU A 302 9.76 2.05 -35.24
C LEU A 302 8.61 1.90 -36.25
#